data_AF-A0A7H9HUX7-F1
#
_entry.id   AF-A0A7H9HUX7-F1
#
_cell.length_a   1.000
_cell.length_b   1.000
_cell.length_c   1.000
_cell.angle_alpha   90.00
_cell.angle_beta   90.00
_cell.angle_gamma   90.00
#
_symmetry.space_group_name_H-M   'P 1'
#
loop_
_entity.id
_entity.type
_entity.pdbx_description
1 polymer ?
#
loop_
_entity_poly.entity_id
_entity_poly.type
_entity_poly.pdbx_seq_one_letter_code
_entity_poly.pdbx_strand_id
1 'polypeptide(L)'
;MTINEHPEQQLEQYIALFLTKLVRIIQIIIPLMAKFSKDHPNVFLFFASALVVYVTWRILCNMMIIIKRLFTVFVILGISFLFLRGFNQVFYSDIPLFYRIITQNQDFELVLTKWTTYLGETSFDHCNVVLGLIKTRIKALFQLIQARTTTARWD
;
A
#
# COMPACT_ATOMS: atom_id res chain seq x y z
N MET A 1 31.15 41.30 -6.64
CA MET A 1 31.32 40.49 -7.86
C MET A 1 30.41 39.28 -7.70
N THR A 2 29.29 39.30 -8.38
CA THR A 2 28.18 38.35 -8.30
C THR A 2 28.54 37.06 -9.03
N ILE A 3 28.54 35.94 -8.34
CA ILE A 3 28.57 34.62 -8.97
C ILE A 3 27.43 33.82 -8.36
N ASN A 4 26.50 33.40 -9.22
CA ASN A 4 25.45 32.43 -8.94
C ASN A 4 26.05 31.21 -8.23
N GLU A 5 25.91 31.14 -6.90
CA GLU A 5 26.10 29.88 -6.20
C GLU A 5 24.88 29.03 -6.48
N HIS A 6 25.07 28.04 -7.33
CA HIS A 6 24.09 27.01 -7.62
C HIS A 6 23.62 26.37 -6.29
N PRO A 7 22.29 26.27 -6.05
CA PRO A 7 21.75 25.74 -4.79
C PRO A 7 22.22 24.30 -4.51
N GLU A 8 22.58 23.54 -5.55
CA GLU A 8 23.20 22.22 -5.43
C GLU A 8 24.58 22.23 -4.71
N GLN A 9 25.42 23.25 -4.93
CA GLN A 9 26.78 23.29 -4.33
C GLN A 9 26.75 23.62 -2.83
N GLN A 10 25.80 24.46 -2.41
CA GLN A 10 25.58 24.74 -0.99
C GLN A 10 25.06 23.49 -0.27
N LEU A 11 24.17 22.71 -0.91
CA LEU A 11 23.65 21.46 -0.35
C LEU A 11 24.76 20.42 -0.13
N GLU A 12 25.67 20.25 -1.10
CA GLU A 12 26.81 19.33 -0.97
C GLU A 12 27.75 19.73 0.17
N GLN A 13 28.03 21.02 0.34
CA GLN A 13 28.85 21.52 1.46
C GLN A 13 28.18 21.29 2.81
N TYR A 14 26.86 21.50 2.92
CA TYR A 14 26.11 21.22 4.15
C TYR A 14 26.13 19.73 4.51
N ILE A 15 25.95 18.86 3.51
CA ILE A 15 26.03 17.41 3.70
C ILE A 15 27.45 17.01 4.14
N ALA A 16 28.48 17.55 3.51
CA ALA A 16 29.88 17.26 3.85
C ALA A 16 30.24 17.73 5.28
N LEU A 17 29.80 18.92 5.67
CA LEU A 17 29.98 19.44 7.04
C LEU A 17 29.22 18.59 8.07
N PHE A 18 28.01 18.15 7.75
CA PHE A 18 27.22 17.28 8.62
C PHE A 18 27.86 15.91 8.81
N LEU A 19 28.31 15.27 7.71
CA LEU A 19 29.04 14.01 7.75
C LEU A 19 30.33 14.14 8.56
N THR A 20 31.10 15.20 8.35
CA THR A 20 32.37 15.42 9.06
C THR A 20 32.15 15.59 10.57
N LYS A 21 31.08 16.30 10.98
CA LYS A 21 30.71 16.40 12.39
C LYS A 21 30.27 15.06 12.98
N LEU A 22 29.45 14.29 12.26
CA LEU A 22 29.04 12.95 12.68
C LEU A 22 30.24 12.02 12.86
N VAL A 23 31.15 11.98 11.89
CA VAL A 23 32.36 11.16 11.96
C VAL A 23 33.22 11.54 13.16
N ARG A 24 33.40 12.83 13.43
CA ARG A 24 34.16 13.30 14.60
C ARG A 24 33.52 12.88 15.93
N ILE A 25 32.20 12.95 16.03
CA ILE A 25 31.46 12.51 17.22
C ILE A 25 31.63 10.99 17.41
N ILE A 26 31.49 10.21 16.34
CA ILE A 26 31.67 8.75 16.37
C ILE A 26 33.12 8.39 16.78
N GLN A 27 34.12 9.10 16.24
CA GLN A 27 35.53 8.90 16.57
C GLN A 27 35.87 9.19 18.04
N ILE A 28 35.10 10.04 18.73
CA ILE A 28 35.26 10.29 20.17
C ILE A 28 34.50 9.24 21.01
N ILE A 29 33.31 8.85 20.56
CA ILE A 29 32.45 7.90 21.27
C ILE A 29 33.05 6.49 21.26
N ILE A 30 33.64 6.04 20.14
CA ILE A 30 34.23 4.70 20.00
C ILE A 30 35.32 4.43 21.07
N PRO A 31 36.37 5.25 21.23
CA PRO A 31 37.41 5.00 22.22
C PRO A 31 36.89 5.17 23.66
N LEU A 32 35.92 6.08 23.88
CA LEU A 32 35.28 6.24 25.18
C LEU A 32 34.48 4.99 25.58
N MET A 33 33.70 4.43 24.66
CA MET A 33 32.99 3.16 24.85
C MET A 33 33.95 1.99 25.03
N ALA A 34 35.05 1.95 24.27
CA ALA A 34 36.05 0.89 24.39
C ALA A 34 36.74 0.91 25.76
N LYS A 35 37.01 2.10 26.31
CA LYS A 35 37.59 2.26 27.65
C LYS A 35 36.58 1.89 28.75
N PHE A 36 35.33 2.34 28.62
CA PHE A 36 34.24 2.01 29.53
C PHE A 36 33.89 0.50 29.52
N SER A 37 33.98 -0.14 28.35
CA SER A 37 33.80 -1.59 28.21
C SER A 37 34.89 -2.41 28.90
N LYS A 38 36.13 -1.88 29.01
CA LYS A 38 37.22 -2.54 29.74
C LYS A 38 37.07 -2.39 31.26
N ASP A 39 36.64 -1.22 31.72
CA ASP A 39 36.51 -0.92 33.16
C ASP A 39 35.25 -1.58 33.76
N HIS A 40 34.15 -1.67 33.01
CA HIS A 40 32.88 -2.24 33.47
C HIS A 40 32.20 -3.15 32.42
N PRO A 41 32.76 -4.34 32.15
CA PRO A 41 32.30 -5.21 31.06
C PRO A 41 30.84 -5.66 31.21
N ASN A 42 30.40 -6.03 32.41
CA ASN A 42 29.03 -6.52 32.65
C ASN A 42 27.97 -5.42 32.45
N VAL A 43 28.28 -4.19 32.87
CA VAL A 43 27.37 -3.04 32.72
C VAL A 43 27.27 -2.63 31.26
N PHE A 44 28.39 -2.60 30.55
CA PHE A 44 28.43 -2.33 29.12
C PHE A 44 27.60 -3.35 28.33
N LEU A 45 27.74 -4.65 28.63
CA LEU A 45 26.99 -5.73 27.98
C LEU A 45 25.48 -5.60 28.21
N PHE A 46 25.08 -5.25 29.43
CA PHE A 46 23.67 -4.98 29.75
C PHE A 46 23.12 -3.82 28.93
N PHE A 47 23.79 -2.65 28.91
CA PHE A 47 23.33 -1.49 28.13
C PHE A 47 23.34 -1.75 26.62
N ALA A 48 24.38 -2.42 26.11
CA ALA A 48 24.46 -2.78 24.70
C ALA A 48 23.33 -3.75 24.31
N SER A 49 23.06 -4.78 25.11
CA SER A 49 21.95 -5.71 24.86
C SER A 49 20.59 -5.02 24.94
N ALA A 50 20.37 -4.15 25.93
CA ALA A 50 19.15 -3.37 26.06
C ALA A 50 18.94 -2.44 24.86
N LEU A 51 20.01 -1.80 24.36
CA LEU A 51 19.96 -0.96 23.16
C LEU A 51 19.56 -1.78 21.93
N VAL A 52 20.20 -2.95 21.73
CA VAL A 52 19.88 -3.83 20.60
C VAL A 52 18.41 -4.27 20.67
N VAL A 53 17.95 -4.75 21.82
CA VAL A 53 16.55 -5.16 22.01
C VAL A 53 15.60 -4.00 21.74
N TYR A 54 15.89 -2.80 22.24
CA TYR A 54 15.07 -1.62 22.00
C TYR A 54 14.99 -1.24 20.51
N VAL A 55 16.13 -1.24 19.80
CA VAL A 55 16.19 -0.95 18.36
C VAL A 55 15.42 -2.02 17.58
N THR A 56 15.66 -3.30 17.86
CA THR A 56 14.94 -4.41 17.22
C THR A 56 13.44 -4.31 17.47
N TRP A 57 13.02 -4.02 18.71
CA TRP A 57 11.61 -3.83 19.04
C TRP A 57 10.99 -2.67 18.26
N ARG A 58 11.67 -1.53 18.17
CA ARG A 58 11.22 -0.37 17.36
C ARG A 58 11.08 -0.73 15.89
N ILE A 59 12.03 -1.48 15.32
CA ILE A 59 11.96 -1.95 13.94
C ILE A 59 10.74 -2.87 13.75
N LEU A 60 10.54 -3.84 14.64
CA LEU A 60 9.40 -4.76 14.58
C LEU A 60 8.07 -4.02 14.67
N CYS A 61 7.92 -3.07 15.60
CA CYS A 61 6.70 -2.26 15.69
C CYS A 61 6.46 -1.46 14.40
N ASN A 62 7.49 -0.86 13.82
CA ASN A 62 7.37 -0.14 12.55
C ASN A 62 6.99 -1.08 11.40
N MET A 63 7.60 -2.26 11.30
CA MET A 63 7.22 -3.28 10.31
C MET A 63 5.76 -3.69 10.47
N MET A 64 5.30 -3.92 11.70
CA MET A 64 3.90 -4.24 11.98
C MET A 64 2.93 -3.14 11.54
N ILE A 65 3.29 -1.86 11.73
CA ILE A 65 2.48 -0.74 11.25
C ILE A 65 2.40 -0.73 9.72
N ILE A 66 3.52 -0.95 9.03
CA ILE A 66 3.57 -1.03 7.57
C ILE A 66 2.72 -2.19 7.07
N ILE A 67 2.86 -3.38 7.66
CA ILE A 67 2.06 -4.57 7.33
C ILE A 67 0.57 -4.28 7.54
N LYS A 68 0.20 -3.67 8.67
CA LYS A 68 -1.20 -3.32 8.95
C LYS A 68 -1.77 -2.35 7.91
N ARG A 69 -1.00 -1.34 7.50
CA ARG A 69 -1.42 -0.39 6.45
C ARG A 69 -1.56 -1.09 5.09
N LEU A 70 -0.60 -1.92 4.71
CA LEU A 70 -0.66 -2.74 3.50
C LEU A 70 -1.89 -3.64 3.51
N PHE A 71 -2.15 -4.33 4.62
CA PHE A 71 -3.33 -5.17 4.78
C PHE A 71 -4.61 -4.38 4.61
N THR A 72 -4.73 -3.18 5.19
CA THR A 72 -5.89 -2.31 4.96
C THR A 72 -6.06 -1.96 3.49
N VAL A 73 -4.98 -1.64 2.78
CA VAL A 73 -5.03 -1.38 1.33
C VAL A 73 -5.50 -2.62 0.57
N PHE A 74 -4.96 -3.80 0.88
CA PHE A 74 -5.38 -5.07 0.28
C PHE A 74 -6.86 -5.36 0.52
N VAL A 75 -7.37 -5.12 1.73
CA VAL A 75 -8.79 -5.30 2.05
C VAL A 75 -9.65 -4.33 1.24
N ILE A 76 -9.28 -3.06 1.16
CA ILE A 76 -10.02 -2.07 0.35
C ILE A 76 -10.04 -2.46 -1.13
N LEU A 77 -8.88 -2.89 -1.67
CA LEU A 77 -8.79 -3.38 -3.04
C LEU A 77 -9.64 -4.63 -3.25
N GLY A 78 -9.60 -5.58 -2.30
CA GLY A 78 -10.40 -6.80 -2.35
C GLY A 78 -11.90 -6.54 -2.32
N ILE A 79 -12.37 -5.63 -1.46
CA ILE A 79 -13.77 -5.20 -1.42
C ILE A 79 -14.17 -4.50 -2.72
N SER A 80 -13.33 -3.61 -3.24
CA SER A 80 -13.57 -2.93 -4.52
C SER A 80 -13.67 -3.93 -5.67
N PHE A 81 -12.81 -4.94 -5.67
CA PHE A 81 -12.79 -6.00 -6.66
C PHE A 81 -14.04 -6.91 -6.57
N LEU A 82 -14.43 -7.30 -5.35
CA LEU A 82 -15.69 -8.01 -5.08
C LEU A 82 -16.91 -7.22 -5.53
N PHE A 83 -16.90 -5.90 -5.34
CA PHE A 83 -18.00 -5.03 -5.77
C PHE A 83 -18.12 -4.93 -7.29
N LEU A 84 -16.99 -4.81 -7.99
CA LEU A 84 -16.98 -4.69 -9.46
C LEU A 84 -17.38 -5.99 -10.16
N ARG A 85 -16.98 -7.15 -9.61
CA ARG A 85 -17.13 -8.46 -10.28
C ARG A 85 -18.25 -9.32 -9.73
N GLY A 86 -18.73 -9.01 -8.52
CA GLY A 86 -19.77 -9.77 -7.84
C GLY A 86 -19.21 -10.94 -7.02
N PHE A 87 -19.79 -11.16 -5.84
CA PHE A 87 -19.33 -12.16 -4.87
C PHE A 87 -19.23 -13.57 -5.47
N ASN A 88 -20.24 -14.00 -6.24
CA ASN A 88 -20.27 -15.35 -6.82
C ASN A 88 -19.16 -15.56 -7.86
N GLN A 89 -18.86 -14.57 -8.70
CA GLN A 89 -17.83 -14.74 -9.73
C GLN A 89 -16.42 -14.80 -9.11
N VAL A 90 -16.18 -14.01 -8.06
CA VAL A 90 -14.90 -14.03 -7.35
C VAL A 90 -14.64 -15.36 -6.66
N PHE A 91 -15.61 -15.89 -5.93
CA PHE A 91 -15.40 -17.12 -5.16
C PHE A 91 -15.36 -18.39 -6.03
N TYR A 92 -16.18 -18.48 -7.07
CA TYR A 92 -16.33 -19.72 -7.85
C TYR A 92 -15.46 -19.77 -9.11
N SER A 93 -15.04 -18.62 -9.66
CA SER A 93 -14.23 -18.59 -10.89
C SER A 93 -12.85 -18.01 -10.63
N ASP A 94 -12.77 -16.88 -9.93
CA ASP A 94 -11.50 -16.14 -9.82
C ASP A 94 -10.51 -16.80 -8.86
N ILE A 95 -10.94 -17.15 -7.64
CA ILE A 95 -10.07 -17.82 -6.65
C ILE A 95 -9.50 -19.14 -7.19
N PRO A 96 -10.32 -20.05 -7.77
CA PRO A 96 -9.80 -21.31 -8.33
C PRO A 96 -8.84 -21.10 -9.52
N LEU A 97 -9.13 -20.13 -10.39
CA LEU A 97 -8.28 -19.82 -11.55
C LEU A 97 -6.94 -19.22 -11.11
N PHE A 98 -6.96 -18.30 -10.14
CA PHE A 98 -5.75 -17.73 -9.54
C PHE A 98 -4.89 -18.81 -8.86
N TYR A 99 -5.53 -19.68 -8.07
CA TYR A 99 -4.85 -20.80 -7.42
C TYR A 99 -4.20 -21.74 -8.45
N ARG A 100 -4.89 -22.06 -9.54
CA ARG A 100 -4.36 -22.91 -10.61
C ARG A 100 -3.16 -22.29 -11.32
N ILE A 101 -3.18 -20.97 -11.53
CA ILE A 101 -2.07 -20.24 -12.15
C ILE A 101 -0.84 -20.20 -11.23
N ILE A 102 -1.02 -19.95 -9.93
CA ILE A 102 0.08 -19.91 -8.96
C ILE A 102 0.72 -21.29 -8.77
N THR A 103 -0.10 -22.33 -8.67
CA THR A 103 0.38 -23.70 -8.39
C THR A 103 1.13 -24.30 -9.59
N GLN A 104 1.05 -23.70 -10.77
CA GLN A 104 1.73 -24.16 -11.99
C GLN A 104 3.23 -23.81 -12.07
N ASN A 105 3.86 -23.27 -11.00
CA ASN A 105 5.29 -22.89 -10.98
C ASN A 105 5.69 -22.03 -12.19
N GLN A 106 4.83 -21.12 -12.61
CA GLN A 106 5.09 -20.18 -13.70
C GLN A 106 5.79 -18.94 -13.16
N ASP A 107 6.63 -18.32 -14.00
CA ASP A 107 7.26 -17.04 -13.68
C ASP A 107 6.19 -16.00 -13.29
N PHE A 108 6.51 -15.19 -12.27
CA PHE A 108 5.58 -14.21 -11.70
C PHE A 108 5.03 -13.25 -12.77
N GLU A 109 5.87 -12.89 -13.75
CA GLU A 109 5.47 -12.05 -14.88
C GLU A 109 4.38 -12.73 -15.72
N LEU A 110 4.54 -14.01 -16.05
CA LEU A 110 3.57 -14.79 -16.81
C LEU A 110 2.24 -14.96 -16.06
N VAL A 111 2.31 -15.14 -14.74
CA VAL A 111 1.13 -15.17 -13.84
C VAL A 111 0.38 -13.84 -13.90
N LEU A 112 1.11 -12.72 -13.79
CA LEU A 112 0.55 -11.38 -13.88
C LEU A 112 -0.11 -11.13 -15.23
N THR A 113 0.56 -11.45 -16.35
CA THR A 113 0.00 -11.24 -17.69
C THR A 113 -1.28 -12.05 -17.90
N LYS A 114 -1.28 -13.35 -17.55
CA LYS A 114 -2.48 -14.19 -17.69
C LYS A 114 -3.63 -13.71 -16.82
N TRP A 115 -3.31 -13.28 -15.59
CA TRP A 115 -4.31 -12.74 -14.68
C TRP A 115 -4.89 -11.43 -15.22
N THR A 116 -4.06 -10.47 -15.62
CA THR A 116 -4.54 -9.17 -16.13
C THR A 116 -5.32 -9.31 -17.44
N THR A 117 -4.93 -10.21 -18.34
CA THR A 117 -5.70 -10.51 -19.56
C THR A 117 -7.07 -11.09 -19.21
N TYR A 118 -7.13 -12.08 -18.31
CA TYR A 118 -8.40 -12.65 -17.84
C TYR A 118 -9.31 -11.59 -17.21
N LEU A 119 -8.74 -10.74 -16.35
CA LEU A 119 -9.47 -9.64 -15.70
C LEU A 119 -10.04 -8.65 -16.72
N GLY A 120 -9.27 -8.28 -17.74
CA GLY A 120 -9.70 -7.33 -18.78
C GLY A 120 -10.87 -7.86 -19.63
N GLU A 121 -10.92 -9.16 -19.89
CA GLU A 121 -11.98 -9.77 -20.69
C GLU A 121 -13.31 -9.94 -19.93
N THR A 122 -13.28 -10.01 -18.59
CA THR A 122 -14.47 -10.27 -17.76
C THR A 122 -14.90 -9.12 -16.85
N SER A 123 -14.25 -7.95 -16.89
CA SER A 123 -14.57 -6.83 -15.99
C SER A 123 -15.82 -6.01 -16.34
N PHE A 124 -16.43 -6.22 -17.51
CA PHE A 124 -17.47 -5.31 -18.04
C PHE A 124 -18.92 -5.73 -17.78
N ASP A 125 -19.18 -6.95 -17.31
CA ASP A 125 -20.55 -7.45 -17.27
C ASP A 125 -21.40 -6.83 -16.14
N HIS A 126 -20.85 -6.69 -14.93
CA HIS A 126 -21.67 -6.26 -13.79
C HIS A 126 -22.04 -4.77 -13.84
N CYS A 127 -21.16 -3.90 -14.36
CA CYS A 127 -21.46 -2.48 -14.56
C CYS A 127 -22.58 -2.29 -15.60
N ASN A 128 -22.54 -3.05 -16.70
CA ASN A 128 -23.60 -3.03 -17.71
C ASN A 128 -24.94 -3.57 -17.18
N VAL A 129 -24.92 -4.59 -16.33
CA VAL A 129 -26.11 -5.13 -15.66
C VAL A 129 -26.71 -4.10 -14.68
N VAL A 130 -25.89 -3.44 -13.86
CA VAL A 130 -26.34 -2.41 -12.92
C VAL A 130 -26.88 -1.18 -13.67
N LEU A 131 -26.20 -0.73 -14.73
CA LEU A 131 -26.69 0.34 -15.60
C LEU A 131 -28.01 -0.03 -16.30
N GLY A 132 -28.18 -1.29 -16.70
CA GLY A 132 -29.43 -1.82 -17.24
C GLY A 132 -30.58 -1.79 -16.22
N LEU A 133 -30.32 -2.17 -14.98
CA LEU A 133 -31.28 -2.10 -13.87
C LEU A 133 -31.67 -0.66 -13.54
N ILE A 134 -30.73 0.27 -13.54
CA ILE A 134 -31.01 1.69 -13.33
C ILE A 134 -31.86 2.26 -14.47
N LYS A 135 -31.50 1.97 -15.73
CA LYS A 135 -32.29 2.41 -16.90
C LYS A 135 -33.72 1.89 -16.88
N THR A 136 -33.93 0.62 -16.51
CA THR A 136 -35.28 0.03 -16.43
C THR A 136 -36.12 0.66 -15.30
N ARG A 137 -35.52 0.95 -14.15
CA ARG A 137 -36.20 1.66 -13.05
C ARG A 137 -36.53 3.11 -13.39
N ILE A 138 -35.64 3.83 -14.07
CA ILE A 138 -35.90 5.19 -14.55
C ILE A 138 -37.07 5.20 -15.55
N LYS A 139 -37.10 4.23 -16.48
CA LYS A 139 -38.18 4.12 -17.47
C LYS A 139 -39.54 3.83 -16.80
N ALA A 140 -39.56 2.97 -15.79
CA ALA A 140 -40.77 2.68 -15.01
C ALA A 140 -41.27 3.90 -14.22
N LEU A 141 -40.36 4.66 -13.61
CA LEU A 141 -40.70 5.92 -12.91
C LEU A 141 -41.23 6.98 -13.87
N PHE A 142 -40.64 7.10 -15.06
CA PHE A 142 -41.09 8.05 -16.08
C PHE A 142 -42.51 7.71 -16.58
N GLN A 143 -42.82 6.43 -16.78
CA GLN A 143 -44.17 5.98 -17.15
C GLN A 143 -45.19 6.23 -16.03
N LEU A 144 -44.80 6.03 -14.76
CA LEU A 144 -45.66 6.36 -13.61
C LEU A 144 -45.96 7.86 -13.52
N ILE A 145 -44.98 8.72 -13.80
CA ILE A 145 -45.16 10.18 -13.82
C ILE A 145 -46.06 10.61 -14.99
N GLN A 146 -45.88 10.04 -16.18
CA GLN A 146 -46.77 10.29 -17.33
C GLN A 146 -48.21 9.85 -17.07
N ALA A 147 -48.41 8.66 -16.49
CA ALA A 147 -49.73 8.16 -16.12
C ALA A 147 -50.41 9.08 -15.08
N ARG A 148 -49.65 9.57 -14.09
CA ARG A 148 -50.18 10.46 -13.03
C ARG A 148 -50.56 11.85 -13.55
N THR A 149 -49.80 12.38 -14.52
CA THR A 149 -50.05 13.69 -15.15
C THR A 149 -51.17 13.66 -16.18
N THR A 150 -51.49 12.49 -16.76
CA THR A 150 -52.65 12.34 -17.65
C THR A 150 -53.96 12.22 -16.86
N THR A 151 -53.96 11.59 -15.68
CA THR A 151 -55.14 11.59 -14.79
C THR A 151 -55.46 12.97 -14.20
N ALA A 152 -54.46 13.79 -13.86
CA ALA A 152 -54.68 15.12 -13.28
C ALA A 152 -55.12 16.21 -14.30
N ARG A 153 -55.29 15.85 -15.58
CA ARG A 153 -55.68 16.77 -16.66
C ARG A 153 -57.18 16.70 -17.00
N TRP A 154 -57.91 15.77 -16.38
CA TRP A 154 -59.35 15.53 -16.61
C TRP A 154 -60.21 15.68 -15.33
N ASP A 155 -59.60 16.16 -14.24
CA ASP A 155 -60.28 16.73 -13.07
C ASP A 155 -60.26 18.27 -13.17
#